data_AF-A0A368TFA1-F1
#
_entry.id   AF-A0A368TFA1-F1
#
_cell.length_a   1.000
_cell.length_b   1.000
_cell.length_c   1.000
_cell.angle_alpha   90.00
_cell.angle_beta   90.00
_cell.angle_gamma   90.00
#
_symmetry.space_group_name_H-M   'P 1'
#
loop_
_entity.id
_entity.type
_entity.pdbx_description
1 polymer ?
#
loop_
_entity_poly.entity_id
_entity_poly.type
_entity_poly.pdbx_seq_one_letter_code
_entity_poly.pdbx_strand_id
1 'polypeptide(L)'
;MLLEEYKNTILSLVKENEDVKTLIGLFHLMDGCTTEEALVKNFNALTGKDGKDLLKLLRQKQILKVGAHDAYLCLAGYEEVFDVLAAEYSPPPGDLLAYFEKAVEEDDKATLKTLYLLLNLGRHGLLGSKQYEILKTDISEIFDPAVFQSVEERLIRDRICVYGEKYETEFLDLYQSDAKKNELKERMWAWKAKELAELPVKQQLETEIGDLVRGARERMKGGGLADTLGIPENEIVEQTSGYFSGFEMDDTFLFLTSDLLLEHDTLHIVIIDSLSRFEVLEWKNFPVVFVTDAKPRWLGKMGAVFKSAYPVLSDRKIAIVVPNKDAYSNFKQRLFYLLLDRLEVEDLSEL
;
A
#
# COMPACT_ATOMS: atom_id res chain seq x y z
N MET A 1 -1.64 -23.17 41.70
CA MET A 1 -0.34 -22.48 41.86
C MET A 1 -0.61 -21.14 42.55
N LEU A 2 0.20 -20.71 43.50
CA LEU A 2 0.06 -19.37 44.09
C LEU A 2 0.59 -18.31 43.11
N LEU A 3 0.13 -17.05 43.21
CA LEU A 3 0.61 -15.93 42.36
C LEU A 3 2.14 -15.80 42.39
N GLU A 4 2.73 -15.92 43.58
CA GLU A 4 4.18 -15.81 43.76
C GLU A 4 4.93 -17.01 43.14
N GLU A 5 4.36 -18.21 43.22
CA GLU A 5 4.92 -19.40 42.56
C GLU A 5 4.87 -19.28 41.03
N TYR A 6 3.78 -18.71 40.50
CA TYR A 6 3.63 -18.43 39.06
C TYR A 6 4.71 -17.45 38.58
N LYS A 7 4.84 -16.32 39.29
CA LYS A 7 5.86 -15.31 39.02
C LYS A 7 7.27 -15.91 39.07
N ASN A 8 7.60 -16.65 40.13
CA ASN A 8 8.91 -17.27 40.30
C ASN A 8 9.21 -18.31 39.22
N THR A 9 8.19 -19.03 38.74
CA THR A 9 8.37 -19.98 37.62
C THR A 9 8.77 -19.26 36.35
N ILE A 10 8.11 -18.14 36.01
CA ILE A 10 8.48 -17.32 34.85
C ILE A 10 9.90 -16.76 35.01
N LEU A 11 10.20 -16.17 36.16
CA LEU A 11 11.51 -15.57 36.43
C LEU A 11 12.66 -16.60 36.35
N SER A 12 12.45 -17.83 36.85
CA SER A 12 13.44 -18.91 36.73
C SER A 12 13.70 -19.28 35.28
N LEU A 13 12.64 -19.43 34.46
CA LEU A 13 12.76 -19.79 33.05
C LEU A 13 13.45 -18.69 32.24
N VAL A 14 13.10 -17.43 32.47
CA VAL A 14 13.73 -16.28 31.82
C VAL A 14 15.21 -16.19 32.17
N LYS A 15 15.57 -16.42 33.44
CA LYS A 15 16.96 -16.44 33.88
C LYS A 15 17.79 -17.55 33.23
N GLU A 16 17.17 -18.69 32.94
CA GLU A 16 17.81 -19.85 32.30
C GLU A 16 17.85 -19.72 30.78
N ASN A 17 16.92 -18.99 30.17
CA ASN A 17 16.78 -18.87 28.72
C ASN A 17 16.19 -17.51 28.29
N GLU A 18 17.03 -16.65 27.69
CA GLU A 18 16.62 -15.34 27.17
C GLU A 18 15.58 -15.46 26.04
N ASP A 19 15.52 -16.58 25.32
CA ASP A 19 14.49 -16.79 24.29
C ASP A 19 13.07 -16.85 24.90
N VAL A 20 12.94 -17.35 26.14
CA VAL A 20 11.66 -17.33 26.87
C VAL A 20 11.22 -15.90 27.14
N LYS A 21 12.18 -15.02 27.47
CA LYS A 21 11.91 -13.59 27.69
C LYS A 21 11.38 -12.93 26.42
N THR A 22 12.02 -13.16 25.27
CA THR A 22 11.57 -12.63 23.98
C THR A 22 10.16 -13.12 23.65
N LEU A 23 9.90 -14.41 23.83
CA LEU A 23 8.59 -14.99 23.56
C LEU A 23 7.50 -14.42 24.46
N ILE A 24 7.77 -14.22 25.75
CA ILE A 24 6.83 -13.59 26.69
C ILE A 24 6.60 -12.12 26.33
N GLY A 25 7.66 -11.38 25.96
CA GLY A 25 7.54 -9.99 25.52
C GLY A 25 6.63 -9.80 24.31
N LEU A 26 6.61 -10.76 23.38
CA LEU A 26 5.70 -10.74 22.22
C LEU A 26 4.22 -10.74 22.60
N PHE A 27 3.83 -11.37 23.72
CA PHE A 27 2.42 -11.38 24.15
C PHE A 27 1.91 -9.97 24.44
N HIS A 28 2.76 -9.10 25.00
CA HIS A 28 2.40 -7.71 25.24
C HIS A 28 2.17 -6.94 23.93
N LEU A 29 3.05 -7.16 22.94
CA LEU A 29 2.97 -6.49 21.65
C LEU A 29 1.77 -6.90 20.81
N MET A 30 1.39 -8.17 20.88
CA MET A 30 0.38 -8.75 20.01
C MET A 30 -1.05 -8.53 20.51
N ASP A 31 -1.24 -8.00 21.72
CA ASP A 31 -2.54 -7.59 22.29
C ASP A 31 -3.68 -8.60 22.02
N GLY A 32 -3.43 -9.87 22.39
CA GLY A 32 -4.37 -10.97 22.23
C GLY A 32 -4.52 -11.53 20.81
N CYS A 33 -3.63 -11.20 19.88
CA CYS A 33 -3.54 -11.79 18.54
C CYS A 33 -2.47 -12.92 18.50
N THR A 34 -2.52 -13.81 19.48
CA THR A 34 -1.43 -14.70 19.90
C THR A 34 -1.66 -16.17 19.49
N THR A 35 -1.98 -16.44 18.22
CA THR A 35 -2.01 -17.82 17.71
C THR A 35 -0.60 -18.45 17.72
N GLU A 36 -0.50 -19.78 17.62
CA GLU A 36 0.81 -20.44 17.48
C GLU A 36 1.59 -19.90 16.29
N GLU A 37 0.94 -19.79 15.13
CA GLU A 37 1.55 -19.25 13.91
C GLU A 37 2.07 -17.84 14.13
N ALA A 38 1.26 -16.96 14.74
CA ALA A 38 1.67 -15.58 14.94
C ALA A 38 2.84 -15.45 15.92
N LEU A 39 2.81 -16.18 17.05
CA LEU A 39 3.92 -16.17 18.01
C LEU A 39 5.20 -16.73 17.42
N VAL A 40 5.12 -17.89 16.74
CA VAL A 40 6.27 -18.55 16.12
C VAL A 40 6.85 -17.69 15.02
N LYS A 41 6.02 -17.12 14.14
CA LYS A 41 6.49 -16.29 13.02
C LYS A 41 7.26 -15.06 13.51
N ASN A 42 6.72 -14.33 14.49
CA ASN A 42 7.42 -13.18 15.07
C ASN A 42 8.69 -13.60 15.81
N PHE A 43 8.63 -14.66 16.62
CA PHE A 43 9.78 -15.15 17.37
C PHE A 43 10.92 -15.60 16.44
N ASN A 44 10.59 -16.35 15.39
CA ASN A 44 11.54 -16.86 14.42
C ASN A 44 12.22 -15.73 13.66
N ALA A 45 11.46 -14.71 13.22
CA ALA A 45 12.02 -13.54 12.56
C ALA A 45 12.96 -12.74 13.49
N LEU A 46 12.63 -12.60 14.78
CA LEU A 46 13.44 -11.86 15.75
C LEU A 46 14.72 -12.59 16.17
N THR A 47 14.68 -13.92 16.28
CA THR A 47 15.75 -14.70 16.92
C THR A 47 16.51 -15.64 15.97
N GLY A 48 15.94 -15.95 14.81
CA GLY A 48 16.45 -16.96 13.89
C GLY A 48 16.29 -18.41 14.37
N LYS A 49 15.48 -18.65 15.42
CA LYS A 49 15.25 -19.98 16.03
C LYS A 49 13.78 -20.36 15.97
N ASP A 50 13.45 -21.65 16.03
CA ASP A 50 12.06 -22.12 16.09
C ASP A 50 11.47 -21.99 17.52
N GLY A 51 10.41 -21.19 17.66
CA GLY A 51 9.73 -20.93 18.93
C GLY A 51 8.78 -22.03 19.42
N LYS A 52 8.48 -23.06 18.62
CA LYS A 52 7.44 -24.07 18.96
C LYS A 52 7.70 -24.83 20.26
N ASP A 53 8.94 -25.24 20.49
CA ASP A 53 9.30 -25.99 21.70
C ASP A 53 9.20 -25.11 22.95
N LEU A 54 9.46 -23.80 22.83
CA LEU A 54 9.31 -22.84 23.92
C LEU A 54 7.83 -22.63 24.28
N LEU A 55 6.94 -22.51 23.28
CA LEU A 55 5.49 -22.45 23.53
C LEU A 55 4.99 -23.71 24.24
N LYS A 56 5.45 -24.88 23.81
CA LYS A 56 5.14 -26.15 24.45
C LYS A 56 5.64 -26.20 25.90
N LEU A 57 6.86 -25.73 26.16
CA LEU A 57 7.43 -25.62 27.51
C LEU A 57 6.57 -24.71 28.40
N LEU A 58 6.22 -23.51 27.92
CA LEU A 58 5.38 -22.56 28.66
C LEU A 58 4.00 -23.14 29.00
N ARG A 59 3.42 -23.93 28.10
CA ARG A 59 2.18 -24.68 28.38
C ARG A 59 2.36 -25.78 29.42
N GLN A 60 3.43 -26.57 29.30
CA GLN A 60 3.73 -27.64 30.27
C GLN A 60 3.96 -27.10 31.69
N LYS A 61 4.58 -25.91 31.77
CA LYS A 61 4.81 -25.18 33.03
C LYS A 61 3.57 -24.43 33.53
N GLN A 62 2.42 -24.57 32.85
CA GLN A 62 1.17 -23.89 33.21
C GLN A 62 1.33 -22.36 33.27
N ILE A 63 2.15 -21.79 32.39
CA ILE A 63 2.24 -20.34 32.20
C ILE A 63 1.20 -19.90 31.17
N LEU A 64 1.08 -20.66 30.09
CA LEU A 64 0.14 -20.39 29.01
C LEU A 64 -0.88 -21.53 28.86
N LYS A 65 -2.05 -21.18 28.35
CA LYS A 65 -3.08 -22.12 27.87
C LYS A 65 -3.53 -21.75 26.47
N VAL A 66 -4.11 -22.71 25.77
CA VAL A 66 -4.80 -22.45 24.50
C VAL A 66 -6.26 -22.14 24.81
N GLY A 67 -6.72 -20.98 24.36
CA GLY A 67 -8.08 -20.48 24.50
C GLY A 67 -8.96 -20.81 23.30
N ALA A 68 -10.03 -20.03 23.14
CA ALA A 68 -10.87 -20.10 21.94
C ALA A 68 -10.09 -19.63 20.71
N HIS A 69 -10.43 -20.19 19.54
CA HIS A 69 -9.79 -19.86 18.25
C HIS A 69 -8.26 -19.99 18.27
N ASP A 70 -7.74 -20.99 19.00
CA ASP A 70 -6.32 -21.33 19.10
C ASP A 70 -5.40 -20.21 19.61
N ALA A 71 -5.98 -19.16 20.21
CA ALA A 71 -5.21 -18.08 20.82
C ALA A 71 -4.53 -18.55 22.12
N TYR A 72 -3.23 -18.30 22.25
CA TYR A 72 -2.51 -18.50 23.50
C TYR A 72 -2.87 -17.39 24.49
N LEU A 73 -3.21 -17.79 25.71
CA LEU A 73 -3.63 -16.88 26.77
C LEU A 73 -2.86 -17.19 28.06
N CYS A 74 -2.70 -16.17 28.90
CA CYS A 74 -2.34 -16.36 30.30
C CYS A 74 -3.43 -17.18 31.03
N LEU A 75 -3.04 -17.86 32.11
CA LEU A 75 -4.00 -18.51 33.00
C LEU A 75 -4.91 -17.48 33.70
N ALA A 76 -6.16 -17.89 33.93
CA ALA A 76 -7.13 -17.04 34.62
C ALA A 76 -6.69 -16.79 36.07
N GLY A 77 -6.67 -15.52 36.49
CA GLY A 77 -6.23 -15.07 37.80
C GLY A 77 -4.74 -14.71 37.90
N TYR A 78 -4.00 -14.73 36.79
CA TYR A 78 -2.57 -14.36 36.73
C TYR A 78 -2.27 -13.26 35.70
N GLU A 79 -3.29 -12.69 35.07
CA GLU A 79 -3.19 -11.73 33.98
C GLU A 79 -2.35 -10.52 34.37
N GLU A 80 -2.65 -9.89 35.51
CA GLU A 80 -1.92 -8.70 35.97
C GLU A 80 -0.42 -8.95 36.16
N VAL A 81 -0.05 -10.09 36.76
CA VAL A 81 1.36 -10.45 36.96
C VAL A 81 2.04 -10.76 35.63
N PHE A 82 1.35 -11.46 34.73
CA PHE A 82 1.88 -11.81 33.42
C PHE A 82 2.05 -10.56 32.54
N ASP A 83 1.08 -9.66 32.53
CA ASP A 83 1.10 -8.43 31.72
C ASP A 83 2.23 -7.50 32.16
N VAL A 84 2.49 -7.38 33.47
CA VAL A 84 3.63 -6.61 33.99
C VAL A 84 4.97 -7.19 33.49
N LEU A 85 5.14 -8.52 33.57
CA LEU A 85 6.36 -9.17 33.10
C LEU A 85 6.50 -9.10 31.57
N ALA A 86 5.41 -9.32 30.84
CA ALA A 86 5.39 -9.24 29.38
C ALA A 86 5.71 -7.82 28.89
N ALA A 87 5.18 -6.79 29.55
CA ALA A 87 5.52 -5.40 29.25
C ALA A 87 7.01 -5.10 29.53
N GLU A 88 7.56 -5.58 30.64
CA GLU A 88 8.98 -5.43 30.98
C GLU A 88 9.90 -6.09 29.94
N TYR A 89 9.47 -7.22 29.38
CA TYR A 89 10.23 -8.00 28.41
C TYR A 89 9.96 -7.62 26.96
N SER A 90 8.97 -6.77 26.72
CA SER A 90 8.60 -6.33 25.38
C SER A 90 9.80 -5.64 24.70
N PRO A 91 10.23 -6.11 23.52
CA PRO A 91 11.32 -5.45 22.83
C PRO A 91 10.87 -4.04 22.39
N PRO A 92 11.74 -3.01 22.48
CA PRO A 92 11.39 -1.67 22.04
C PRO A 92 11.22 -1.64 20.51
N PRO A 93 10.40 -0.73 19.99
CA PRO A 93 10.22 -0.59 18.55
C PRO A 93 11.54 -0.23 17.86
N GLY A 94 11.69 -0.66 16.60
CA GLY A 94 12.79 -0.23 15.75
C GLY A 94 12.70 1.25 15.39
N ASP A 95 13.70 1.78 14.67
CA ASP A 95 13.63 3.14 14.13
C ASP A 95 13.02 3.12 12.73
N LEU A 96 11.72 3.44 12.65
CA LEU A 96 10.96 3.46 11.40
C LEU A 96 11.54 4.42 10.36
N LEU A 97 12.04 5.58 10.79
CA LEU A 97 12.53 6.60 9.86
C LEU A 97 13.90 6.19 9.33
N ALA A 98 14.81 5.74 10.20
CA ALA A 98 16.09 5.22 9.76
C ALA A 98 15.94 4.00 8.83
N TYR A 99 14.93 3.16 9.08
CA TYR A 99 14.59 2.03 8.21
C TYR A 99 14.13 2.48 6.82
N PHE A 100 13.29 3.52 6.76
CA PHE A 100 12.88 4.14 5.49
C PHE A 100 14.06 4.77 4.74
N GLU A 101 14.87 5.61 5.39
CA GLU A 101 16.02 6.27 4.73
C GLU A 101 16.99 5.23 4.15
N LYS A 102 17.24 4.14 4.89
CA LYS A 102 18.05 3.03 4.39
C LYS A 102 17.44 2.38 3.15
N ALA A 103 16.13 2.15 3.13
CA ALA A 103 15.45 1.57 1.97
C ALA A 103 15.51 2.51 0.75
N VAL A 104 15.47 3.83 0.96
CA VAL A 104 15.71 4.83 -0.10
C VAL A 104 17.14 4.77 -0.61
N GLU A 105 18.14 4.72 0.27
CA GLU A 105 19.56 4.63 -0.09
C GLU A 105 19.90 3.36 -0.87
N GLU A 106 19.25 2.24 -0.54
CA GLU A 106 19.45 0.93 -1.16
C GLU A 106 18.62 0.72 -2.45
N ASP A 107 17.77 1.69 -2.85
CA ASP A 107 16.75 1.56 -3.91
C ASP A 107 15.86 0.30 -3.72
N ASP A 108 15.49 0.00 -2.46
CA ASP A 108 14.67 -1.15 -2.12
C ASP A 108 13.18 -0.84 -2.34
N LYS A 109 12.80 -0.84 -3.62
CA LYS A 109 11.42 -0.56 -4.08
C LYS A 109 10.36 -1.43 -3.41
N ALA A 110 10.69 -2.69 -3.07
CA ALA A 110 9.74 -3.60 -2.45
C ALA A 110 9.44 -3.21 -1.00
N THR A 111 10.47 -2.85 -0.23
CA THR A 111 10.31 -2.33 1.13
C THR A 111 9.55 -1.00 1.12
N LEU A 112 9.92 -0.08 0.23
CA LEU A 112 9.27 1.23 0.11
C LEU A 112 7.78 1.08 -0.24
N LYS A 113 7.43 0.21 -1.20
CA LYS A 113 6.03 -0.09 -1.54
C LYS A 113 5.28 -0.74 -0.37
N THR A 114 5.93 -1.63 0.37
CA THR A 114 5.31 -2.29 1.54
C THR A 114 5.02 -1.30 2.66
N LEU A 115 5.95 -0.39 2.98
CA LEU A 115 5.74 0.68 3.96
C LEU A 115 4.59 1.59 3.54
N TYR A 116 4.54 1.97 2.26
CA TYR A 116 3.45 2.76 1.71
C TYR A 116 2.09 2.08 1.90
N LEU A 117 1.97 0.80 1.54
CA LEU A 117 0.73 0.05 1.70
C LEU A 117 0.34 -0.09 3.19
N LEU A 118 1.30 -0.33 4.08
CA LEU A 118 1.03 -0.42 5.53
C LEU A 118 0.54 0.90 6.14
N LEU A 119 1.00 2.04 5.64
CA LEU A 119 0.57 3.36 6.10
C LEU A 119 -0.84 3.75 5.62
N ASN A 120 -1.29 3.15 4.53
CA ASN A 120 -2.57 3.47 3.89
C ASN A 120 -3.65 2.41 4.14
N LEU A 121 -3.27 1.17 4.39
CA LEU A 121 -4.19 0.09 4.72
C LEU A 121 -4.36 -0.03 6.24
N GLY A 122 -5.59 0.17 6.72
CA GLY A 122 -5.94 -0.23 8.08
C GLY A 122 -5.91 -1.75 8.25
N ARG A 123 -5.87 -2.25 9.50
CA ARG A 123 -5.85 -3.70 9.81
C ARG A 123 -6.98 -4.51 9.13
N HIS A 124 -8.11 -3.87 8.87
CA HIS A 124 -9.27 -4.50 8.23
C HIS A 124 -9.19 -4.56 6.70
N GLY A 125 -8.16 -3.98 6.08
CA GLY A 125 -7.98 -3.94 4.63
C GLY A 125 -9.02 -3.04 3.94
N LEU A 126 -9.44 -3.44 2.75
CA LEU A 126 -10.36 -2.69 1.89
C LEU A 126 -11.43 -3.62 1.32
N LEU A 127 -12.70 -3.20 1.38
CA LEU A 127 -13.86 -3.73 0.65
C LEU A 127 -13.69 -5.15 0.08
N GLY A 128 -13.81 -6.16 0.95
CA GLY A 128 -13.82 -7.57 0.56
C GLY A 128 -12.44 -8.26 0.50
N SER A 129 -11.34 -7.59 0.83
CA SER A 129 -10.00 -8.17 0.99
C SER A 129 -9.34 -7.72 2.30
N LYS A 130 -8.65 -8.63 2.99
CA LYS A 130 -7.95 -8.35 4.25
C LYS A 130 -6.63 -7.61 3.99
N GLN A 131 -6.14 -6.83 4.97
CA GLN A 131 -4.89 -6.08 4.84
C GLN A 131 -3.72 -6.96 4.40
N TYR A 132 -3.53 -8.09 5.07
CA TYR A 132 -2.43 -9.00 4.79
C TYR A 132 -2.51 -9.62 3.39
N GLU A 133 -3.71 -9.97 2.92
CA GLU A 133 -3.95 -10.51 1.58
C GLU A 133 -3.58 -9.48 0.51
N ILE A 134 -3.91 -8.20 0.73
CA ILE A 134 -3.55 -7.10 -0.18
C ILE A 134 -2.03 -6.95 -0.22
N LEU A 135 -1.36 -6.84 0.94
CA LEU A 135 0.09 -6.73 1.03
C LEU A 135 0.80 -7.88 0.32
N LYS A 136 0.42 -9.11 0.66
CA LYS A 136 0.98 -10.32 0.08
C LYS A 136 0.80 -10.34 -1.43
N THR A 137 -0.41 -10.07 -1.91
CA THR A 137 -0.74 -10.15 -3.34
C THR A 137 -0.04 -9.06 -4.14
N ASP A 138 -0.11 -7.80 -3.70
CA ASP A 138 0.43 -6.67 -4.45
C ASP A 138 1.96 -6.74 -4.52
N ILE A 139 2.63 -6.99 -3.39
CA ILE A 139 4.10 -7.11 -3.38
C ILE A 139 4.58 -8.32 -4.18
N SER A 140 3.88 -9.47 -4.06
CA SER A 140 4.24 -10.67 -4.82
C SER A 140 4.10 -10.49 -6.33
N GLU A 141 3.12 -9.71 -6.78
CA GLU A 141 2.86 -9.52 -8.21
C GLU A 141 3.68 -8.39 -8.83
N ILE A 142 4.03 -7.37 -8.06
CA ILE A 142 4.97 -6.34 -8.52
C ILE A 142 6.40 -6.92 -8.58
N PHE A 143 6.82 -7.66 -7.55
CA PHE A 143 8.20 -8.14 -7.40
C PHE A 143 8.32 -9.65 -7.58
N ASP A 144 7.99 -10.44 -6.56
CA ASP A 144 7.92 -11.91 -6.55
C ASP A 144 7.42 -12.39 -5.16
N PRO A 145 6.74 -13.56 -5.02
CA PRO A 145 6.38 -14.11 -3.72
C PRO A 145 7.54 -14.25 -2.72
N ALA A 146 8.74 -14.61 -3.17
CA ALA A 146 9.91 -14.72 -2.30
C ALA A 146 10.38 -13.35 -1.78
N VAL A 147 10.19 -12.28 -2.58
CA VAL A 147 10.49 -10.91 -2.15
C VAL A 147 9.54 -10.48 -1.03
N PHE A 148 8.24 -10.79 -1.13
CA PHE A 148 7.29 -10.50 -0.05
C PHE A 148 7.70 -11.17 1.27
N GLN A 149 8.02 -12.48 1.23
CA GLN A 149 8.47 -13.21 2.42
C GLN A 149 9.73 -12.57 3.03
N SER A 150 10.70 -12.21 2.19
CA SER A 150 11.92 -11.55 2.66
C SER A 150 11.66 -10.18 3.27
N VAL A 151 10.80 -9.34 2.66
CA VAL A 151 10.45 -8.02 3.20
C VAL A 151 9.71 -8.16 4.53
N GLU A 152 8.74 -9.08 4.62
CA GLU A 152 8.00 -9.36 5.85
C GLU A 152 8.92 -9.76 7.00
N GLU A 153 9.80 -10.74 6.77
CA GLU A 153 10.76 -11.21 7.77
C GLU A 153 11.68 -10.08 8.23
N ARG A 154 12.17 -9.22 7.30
CA ARG A 154 13.00 -8.06 7.63
C ARG A 154 12.27 -7.04 8.49
N LEU A 155 11.02 -6.70 8.14
CA LEU A 155 10.21 -5.74 8.89
C LEU A 155 9.98 -6.21 10.34
N ILE A 156 9.72 -7.50 10.54
CA ILE A 156 9.52 -8.07 11.88
C ILE A 156 10.85 -8.12 12.65
N ARG A 157 11.91 -8.62 12.01
CA ARG A 157 13.24 -8.74 12.61
C ARG A 157 13.78 -7.40 13.09
N ASP A 158 13.61 -6.35 12.29
CA ASP A 158 14.08 -5.00 12.58
C ASP A 158 13.07 -4.23 13.47
N ARG A 159 12.04 -4.92 13.99
CA ARG A 159 11.03 -4.43 14.94
C ARG A 159 10.22 -3.24 14.40
N ILE A 160 10.01 -3.23 13.08
CA ILE A 160 9.18 -2.23 12.40
C ILE A 160 7.70 -2.63 12.45
N CYS A 161 7.42 -3.92 12.28
CA CYS A 161 6.08 -4.48 12.30
C CYS A 161 5.97 -5.68 13.24
N VAL A 162 4.74 -6.03 13.60
CA VAL A 162 4.38 -7.30 14.23
C VAL A 162 3.34 -7.99 13.34
N TYR A 163 3.54 -9.27 13.07
CA TYR A 163 2.53 -10.11 12.43
C TYR A 163 1.50 -10.53 13.47
N GLY A 164 0.22 -10.37 13.16
CA GLY A 164 -0.88 -10.74 14.03
C GLY A 164 -1.90 -11.60 13.31
N GLU A 165 -2.52 -12.51 14.05
CA GLU A 165 -3.64 -13.31 13.56
C GLU A 165 -4.75 -13.35 14.62
N LYS A 166 -5.97 -13.02 14.21
CA LYS A 166 -7.15 -13.07 15.09
C LYS A 166 -8.41 -13.45 14.31
N TYR A 167 -9.13 -14.47 14.76
CA TYR A 167 -10.35 -14.97 14.10
C TYR A 167 -10.15 -15.16 12.58
N GLU A 168 -9.08 -15.89 12.20
CA GLU A 168 -8.69 -16.13 10.80
C GLU A 168 -8.31 -14.86 10.01
N THR A 169 -8.10 -13.72 10.68
CA THR A 169 -7.68 -12.47 10.04
C THR A 169 -6.22 -12.21 10.36
N GLU A 170 -5.38 -12.35 9.35
CA GLU A 170 -3.96 -12.00 9.36
C GLU A 170 -3.78 -10.50 9.07
N PHE A 171 -2.79 -9.89 9.70
CA PHE A 171 -2.39 -8.51 9.47
C PHE A 171 -0.92 -8.27 9.84
N LEU A 172 -0.33 -7.20 9.30
CA LEU A 172 0.96 -6.67 9.72
C LEU A 172 0.71 -5.30 10.32
N ASP A 173 1.02 -5.14 11.60
CA ASP A 173 0.82 -3.87 12.29
C ASP A 173 2.14 -3.15 12.50
N LEU A 174 2.20 -1.88 12.10
CA LEU A 174 3.35 -1.02 12.33
C LEU A 174 3.50 -0.77 13.82
N TYR A 175 4.59 -1.26 14.41
CA TYR A 175 4.90 -1.15 15.83
C TYR A 175 5.51 0.23 16.14
N GLN A 176 4.72 1.28 15.96
CA GLN A 176 5.14 2.68 16.06
C GLN A 176 3.98 3.56 16.53
N SER A 177 4.31 4.73 17.09
CA SER A 177 3.29 5.74 17.43
C SER A 177 2.70 6.38 16.18
N ASP A 178 1.46 6.88 16.27
CA ASP A 178 0.81 7.58 15.16
C ASP A 178 1.59 8.82 14.70
N ALA A 179 2.24 9.52 15.63
CA ALA A 179 3.12 10.64 15.32
C ALA A 179 4.28 10.21 14.40
N LYS A 180 4.89 9.04 14.65
CA LYS A 180 5.96 8.51 13.80
C LYS A 180 5.46 7.99 12.46
N LYS A 181 4.26 7.40 12.43
CA LYS A 181 3.60 7.00 11.17
C LYS A 181 3.32 8.22 10.29
N ASN A 182 2.82 9.32 10.87
CA ASN A 182 2.57 10.57 10.14
C ASN A 182 3.86 11.24 9.67
N GLU A 183 4.91 11.27 10.49
CA GLU A 183 6.22 11.78 10.07
C GLU A 183 6.78 10.97 8.88
N LEU A 184 6.63 9.64 8.90
CA LEU A 184 7.01 8.81 7.75
C LEU A 184 6.17 9.13 6.51
N LYS A 185 4.84 9.30 6.64
CA LYS A 185 3.97 9.66 5.51
C LYS A 185 4.46 10.93 4.81
N GLU A 186 4.78 11.98 5.57
CA GLU A 186 5.29 13.24 5.01
C GLU A 186 6.63 13.06 4.29
N ARG A 187 7.56 12.28 4.87
CA ARG A 187 8.86 11.98 4.22
C ARG A 187 8.70 11.15 2.96
N MET A 188 7.86 10.12 2.99
CA MET A 188 7.57 9.29 1.82
C MET A 188 6.93 10.11 0.71
N TRP A 189 6.01 11.02 1.05
CA TRP A 189 5.40 11.93 0.09
C TRP A 189 6.46 12.83 -0.55
N ALA A 190 7.32 13.48 0.24
CA ALA A 190 8.36 14.38 -0.28
C ALA A 190 9.37 13.65 -1.16
N TRP A 191 9.80 12.44 -0.75
CA TRP A 191 10.66 11.59 -1.54
C TRP A 191 10.01 11.21 -2.88
N LYS A 192 8.77 10.74 -2.86
CA LYS A 192 8.07 10.31 -4.08
C LYS A 192 7.78 11.48 -5.02
N ALA A 193 7.38 12.63 -4.48
CA ALA A 193 7.15 13.84 -5.26
C ALA A 193 8.41 14.23 -6.06
N LYS A 194 9.60 14.12 -5.43
CA LYS A 194 10.88 14.33 -6.12
C LYS A 194 11.13 13.28 -7.20
N GLU A 195 10.98 11.99 -6.87
CA GLU A 195 11.22 10.89 -7.80
C GLU A 195 10.34 11.01 -9.05
N LEU A 196 9.02 11.21 -8.87
CA LEU A 196 8.07 11.31 -9.97
C LEU A 196 8.24 12.61 -10.78
N ALA A 197 8.67 13.71 -10.15
CA ALA A 197 8.95 14.96 -10.85
C ALA A 197 10.13 14.86 -11.82
N GLU A 198 11.08 13.96 -11.54
CA GLU A 198 12.27 13.71 -12.36
C GLU A 198 12.01 12.69 -13.49
N LEU A 199 10.83 12.06 -13.54
CA LEU A 199 10.51 11.09 -14.58
C LEU A 199 10.41 11.75 -15.97
N PRO A 200 11.09 11.22 -17.01
CA PRO A 200 11.01 11.75 -18.36
C PRO A 200 9.59 11.78 -18.93
N VAL A 201 8.77 10.79 -18.58
CA VAL A 201 7.37 10.69 -19.04
C VAL A 201 6.53 11.88 -18.60
N LYS A 202 6.80 12.48 -17.44
CA LYS A 202 6.10 13.68 -16.97
C LYS A 202 6.33 14.84 -17.92
N GLN A 203 7.59 15.12 -18.27
CA GLN A 203 7.95 16.23 -19.16
C GLN A 203 7.39 16.04 -20.57
N GLN A 204 7.43 14.79 -21.07
CA GLN A 204 6.81 14.44 -22.35
C GLN A 204 5.30 14.73 -22.30
N LEU A 205 4.60 14.23 -21.27
CA LEU A 205 3.17 14.45 -21.10
C LEU A 205 2.80 15.94 -21.00
N GLU A 206 3.52 16.73 -20.21
CA GLU A 206 3.28 18.17 -20.09
C GLU A 206 3.40 18.89 -21.43
N THR A 207 4.40 18.50 -22.23
CA THR A 207 4.63 19.08 -23.56
C THR A 207 3.52 18.69 -24.52
N GLU A 208 3.23 17.39 -24.65
CA GLU A 208 2.23 16.87 -25.59
C GLU A 208 0.81 17.35 -25.24
N ILE A 209 0.45 17.36 -23.96
CA ILE A 209 -0.85 17.86 -23.51
C ILE A 209 -0.96 19.38 -23.71
N GLY A 210 0.12 20.12 -23.41
CA GLY A 210 0.17 21.57 -23.65
C GLY A 210 -0.08 21.91 -25.13
N ASP A 211 0.52 21.14 -26.03
CA ASP A 211 0.33 21.28 -27.47
C ASP A 211 -1.10 20.93 -27.91
N LEU A 212 -1.71 19.88 -27.34
CA LEU A 212 -3.12 19.53 -27.59
C LEU A 212 -4.07 20.65 -27.16
N VAL A 213 -3.88 21.19 -25.96
CA VAL A 213 -4.71 22.28 -25.43
C VAL A 213 -4.54 23.56 -26.26
N ARG A 214 -3.30 23.93 -26.61
CA ARG A 214 -3.02 25.09 -27.46
C ARG A 214 -3.70 24.94 -28.83
N GLY A 215 -3.53 23.78 -29.46
CA GLY A 215 -4.14 23.50 -30.77
C GLY A 215 -5.68 23.54 -30.73
N ALA A 216 -6.31 23.06 -29.65
CA ALA A 216 -7.77 23.15 -29.50
C ALA A 216 -8.24 24.61 -29.33
N ARG A 217 -7.54 25.40 -28.51
CA ARG A 217 -7.85 26.83 -28.32
C ARG A 217 -7.71 27.60 -29.63
N GLU A 218 -6.66 27.35 -30.42
CA GLU A 218 -6.43 28.00 -31.70
C GLU A 218 -7.52 27.66 -32.74
N ARG A 219 -7.93 26.38 -32.84
CA ARG A 219 -9.05 25.98 -33.72
C ARG A 219 -10.34 26.70 -33.37
N MET A 220 -10.62 26.89 -32.07
CA MET A 220 -11.84 27.56 -31.61
C MET A 220 -11.80 29.08 -31.86
N LYS A 221 -10.62 29.71 -31.80
CA LYS A 221 -10.45 31.13 -32.18
C LYS A 221 -10.77 31.38 -33.66
N GLY A 222 -10.49 30.42 -34.53
CA GLY A 222 -10.74 30.54 -35.98
C GLY A 222 -12.17 30.23 -36.43
N GLY A 223 -13.03 29.72 -35.54
CA GLY A 223 -14.29 29.04 -35.93
C GLY A 223 -15.57 29.86 -35.90
N GLY A 224 -15.58 31.15 -35.49
CA GLY A 224 -16.82 31.94 -35.38
C GLY A 224 -17.90 31.32 -34.46
N LEU A 225 -17.50 30.40 -33.58
CA LEU A 225 -18.40 29.58 -32.77
C LEU A 225 -19.04 30.35 -31.61
N ALA A 226 -18.42 31.43 -31.14
CA ALA A 226 -19.02 32.34 -30.16
C ALA A 226 -20.34 32.93 -30.67
N ASP A 227 -20.38 33.32 -31.95
CA ASP A 227 -21.58 33.85 -32.62
C ASP A 227 -22.64 32.76 -32.89
N THR A 228 -22.22 31.49 -33.01
CA THR A 228 -23.10 30.37 -33.33
C THR A 228 -23.73 29.73 -32.09
N LEU A 229 -23.05 29.77 -30.93
CA LEU A 229 -23.48 29.16 -29.67
C LEU A 229 -24.13 30.14 -28.69
N GLY A 230 -24.18 31.44 -29.00
CA GLY A 230 -24.82 32.44 -28.15
C GLY A 230 -24.18 32.59 -26.77
N ILE A 231 -22.90 32.27 -26.65
CA ILE A 231 -22.13 32.40 -25.41
C ILE A 231 -21.71 33.87 -25.29
N PRO A 232 -22.07 34.58 -24.20
CA PRO A 232 -21.75 35.99 -24.06
C PRO A 232 -20.23 36.20 -23.95
N GLU A 233 -19.70 37.28 -24.55
CA GLU A 233 -18.26 37.59 -24.70
C GLU A 233 -17.44 37.58 -23.40
N ASN A 234 -18.11 37.54 -22.24
CA ASN A 234 -17.54 37.59 -20.90
C ASN A 234 -17.32 36.22 -20.23
N GLU A 235 -17.80 35.10 -20.79
CA GLU A 235 -17.32 33.75 -20.43
C GLU A 235 -16.19 33.37 -21.39
N ILE A 236 -15.01 33.07 -20.85
CA ILE A 236 -13.80 32.81 -21.65
C ILE A 236 -14.01 31.50 -22.44
N VAL A 237 -14.46 31.61 -23.68
CA VAL A 237 -14.61 30.51 -24.68
C VAL A 237 -13.30 29.71 -24.85
N GLU A 238 -12.16 30.31 -24.49
CA GLU A 238 -10.84 29.65 -24.50
C GLU A 238 -10.66 28.61 -23.36
N GLN A 239 -11.36 28.76 -22.23
CA GLN A 239 -11.28 27.80 -21.11
C GLN A 239 -12.20 26.59 -21.31
N THR A 240 -13.30 26.75 -22.05
CA THR A 240 -14.24 25.66 -22.37
C THR A 240 -13.75 24.75 -23.50
N SER A 241 -12.75 25.17 -24.28
CA SER A 241 -12.20 24.40 -25.40
C SER A 241 -11.04 23.49 -25.03
N GLY A 242 -10.29 23.85 -23.98
CA GLY A 242 -9.16 23.06 -23.51
C GLY A 242 -8.61 23.56 -22.19
N TYR A 243 -8.39 22.66 -21.25
CA TYR A 243 -7.80 22.91 -19.93
C TYR A 243 -6.90 21.76 -19.52
N PHE A 244 -5.75 22.10 -18.93
CA PHE A 244 -4.80 21.18 -18.33
C PHE A 244 -4.41 21.77 -16.98
N SER A 245 -4.59 21.03 -15.90
CA SER A 245 -4.30 21.52 -14.55
C SER A 245 -2.80 21.62 -14.26
N GLY A 246 -1.95 20.93 -15.03
CA GLY A 246 -0.59 20.62 -14.61
C GLY A 246 -0.57 19.40 -13.71
N PHE A 247 0.61 18.79 -13.54
CA PHE A 247 0.77 17.65 -12.64
C PHE A 247 1.03 18.11 -11.21
N GLU A 248 0.18 17.65 -10.30
CA GLU A 248 0.34 17.86 -8.87
C GLU A 248 0.34 16.51 -8.16
N MET A 249 1.01 16.47 -7.01
CA MET A 249 1.09 15.25 -6.22
C MET A 249 -0.24 15.04 -5.48
N ASP A 250 -0.76 13.81 -5.52
CA ASP A 250 -2.01 13.47 -4.83
C ASP A 250 -1.82 13.46 -3.31
N ASP A 251 -2.86 13.86 -2.59
CA ASP A 251 -2.83 13.97 -1.11
C ASP A 251 -3.06 12.60 -0.43
N THR A 252 -3.62 11.62 -1.14
CA THR A 252 -4.03 10.32 -0.59
C THR A 252 -3.06 9.22 -1.00
N PHE A 253 -2.61 9.25 -2.24
CA PHE A 253 -1.77 8.25 -2.85
C PHE A 253 -0.46 8.85 -3.35
N LEU A 254 0.54 8.01 -3.54
CA LEU A 254 1.87 8.43 -3.95
C LEU A 254 1.96 8.58 -5.49
N PHE A 255 1.07 9.39 -6.09
CA PHE A 255 0.97 9.64 -7.54
C PHE A 255 1.13 11.11 -7.91
N LEU A 256 1.52 11.37 -9.15
CA LEU A 256 1.21 12.64 -9.80
C LEU A 256 -0.11 12.51 -10.54
N THR A 257 -0.99 13.48 -10.36
CA THR A 257 -2.31 13.52 -10.98
C THR A 257 -2.48 14.81 -11.79
N SER A 258 -3.29 14.75 -12.83
CA SER A 258 -3.66 15.92 -13.61
C SER A 258 -5.01 15.73 -14.28
N ASP A 259 -5.71 16.84 -14.48
CA ASP A 259 -6.97 16.89 -15.20
C ASP A 259 -6.75 17.49 -16.57
N LEU A 260 -7.18 16.75 -17.59
CA LEU A 260 -7.21 17.19 -18.98
C LEU A 260 -8.66 17.25 -19.45
N LEU A 261 -9.10 18.45 -19.81
CA LEU A 261 -10.36 18.70 -20.49
C LEU A 261 -10.05 19.19 -21.90
N LEU A 262 -10.68 18.59 -22.90
CA LEU A 262 -10.63 19.05 -24.27
C LEU A 262 -12.03 18.97 -24.87
N GLU A 263 -12.57 20.11 -25.30
CA GLU A 263 -13.95 20.21 -25.79
C GLU A 263 -14.96 19.65 -24.75
N HIS A 264 -15.52 18.46 -24.99
CA HIS A 264 -16.47 17.80 -24.10
C HIS A 264 -15.89 16.56 -23.39
N ASP A 265 -14.64 16.20 -23.68
CA ASP A 265 -13.98 15.03 -23.14
C ASP A 265 -13.09 15.40 -21.95
N THR A 266 -13.18 14.64 -20.86
CA THR A 266 -12.29 14.74 -19.69
C THR A 266 -11.50 13.45 -19.50
N LEU A 267 -10.22 13.58 -19.17
CA LEU A 267 -9.33 12.53 -18.70
C LEU A 267 -8.65 12.96 -17.41
N HIS A 268 -8.61 12.05 -16.44
CA HIS A 268 -7.70 12.14 -15.31
C HIS A 268 -6.45 11.32 -15.61
N ILE A 269 -5.29 11.96 -15.58
CA ILE A 269 -4.02 11.33 -15.90
C ILE A 269 -3.27 11.11 -14.60
N VAL A 270 -2.83 9.88 -14.38
CA VAL A 270 -2.11 9.46 -13.17
C VAL A 270 -0.75 8.92 -13.58
N ILE A 271 0.35 9.52 -13.13
CA ILE A 271 1.71 9.01 -13.36
C ILE A 271 2.17 8.27 -12.12
N ILE A 272 2.62 7.02 -12.32
CA ILE A 272 3.14 6.16 -11.27
C ILE A 272 4.20 5.19 -11.80
N ASP A 273 5.24 4.95 -11.02
CA ASP A 273 6.31 3.98 -11.35
C ASP A 273 5.80 2.53 -11.38
N SER A 274 5.03 2.11 -10.35
CA SER A 274 4.61 0.73 -10.17
C SER A 274 3.15 0.63 -9.69
N LEU A 275 2.26 0.35 -10.64
CA LEU A 275 0.82 0.28 -10.38
C LEU A 275 0.40 -1.02 -9.70
N SER A 276 -0.18 -0.90 -8.51
CA SER A 276 -0.72 -1.99 -7.71
C SER A 276 -2.23 -2.18 -7.93
N ARG A 277 -2.78 -3.32 -7.53
CA ARG A 277 -4.23 -3.56 -7.62
C ARG A 277 -5.01 -2.67 -6.69
N PHE A 278 -4.49 -2.48 -5.47
CA PHE A 278 -5.08 -1.61 -4.46
C PHE A 278 -5.30 -0.19 -5.00
N GLU A 279 -4.28 0.38 -5.65
CA GLU A 279 -4.30 1.73 -6.19
C GLU A 279 -5.36 1.91 -7.28
N VAL A 280 -5.48 0.94 -8.19
CA VAL A 280 -6.47 0.96 -9.27
C VAL A 280 -7.90 0.74 -8.77
N LEU A 281 -8.07 -0.05 -7.71
CA LEU A 281 -9.39 -0.32 -7.12
C LEU A 281 -10.02 0.91 -6.47
N GLU A 282 -9.21 1.77 -5.87
CA GLU A 282 -9.70 2.94 -5.15
C GLU A 282 -10.09 4.10 -6.07
N TRP A 283 -9.63 4.13 -7.32
CA TRP A 283 -9.97 5.20 -8.25
C TRP A 283 -11.40 5.11 -8.78
N LYS A 284 -12.25 6.10 -8.49
CA LYS A 284 -13.70 6.04 -8.75
C LYS A 284 -14.18 7.18 -9.65
N ASN A 285 -15.11 6.83 -10.53
CA ASN A 285 -16.09 7.71 -11.17
C ASN A 285 -15.65 8.67 -12.29
N PHE A 286 -14.43 8.55 -12.82
CA PHE A 286 -14.01 9.30 -14.01
C PHE A 286 -13.15 8.47 -14.97
N PRO A 287 -13.08 8.82 -16.27
CA PRO A 287 -12.09 8.25 -17.19
C PRO A 287 -10.68 8.53 -16.66
N VAL A 288 -9.97 7.49 -16.26
CA VAL A 288 -8.61 7.58 -15.73
C VAL A 288 -7.62 6.87 -16.64
N VAL A 289 -6.47 7.49 -16.82
CA VAL A 289 -5.33 6.96 -17.57
C VAL A 289 -4.16 6.84 -16.61
N PHE A 290 -3.86 5.61 -16.18
CA PHE A 290 -2.65 5.29 -15.43
C PHE A 290 -1.48 5.16 -16.39
N VAL A 291 -0.51 6.06 -16.31
CA VAL A 291 0.74 6.02 -17.06
C VAL A 291 1.81 5.43 -16.16
N THR A 292 2.41 4.32 -16.60
CA THR A 292 3.38 3.56 -15.80
C THR A 292 4.58 3.08 -16.62
N ASP A 293 5.71 2.90 -15.95
CA ASP A 293 6.98 2.52 -16.59
C ASP A 293 6.96 1.09 -17.16
N ALA A 294 6.16 0.21 -16.55
CA ALA A 294 6.11 -1.20 -16.91
C ALA A 294 4.69 -1.75 -16.86
N LYS A 295 4.42 -2.70 -17.76
CA LYS A 295 3.16 -3.44 -17.79
C LYS A 295 2.92 -4.18 -16.47
N PRO A 296 1.82 -3.91 -15.74
CA PRO A 296 1.53 -4.62 -14.50
C PRO A 296 1.31 -6.11 -14.74
N ARG A 297 1.95 -6.98 -13.95
CA ARG A 297 1.82 -8.45 -14.12
C ARG A 297 0.39 -8.96 -13.89
N TRP A 298 -0.40 -8.21 -13.13
CA TRP A 298 -1.77 -8.56 -12.79
C TRP A 298 -2.81 -8.14 -13.82
N LEU A 299 -2.40 -7.46 -14.89
CA LEU A 299 -3.30 -6.97 -15.94
C LEU A 299 -4.17 -8.07 -16.55
N GLY A 300 -3.62 -9.27 -16.76
CA GLY A 300 -4.41 -10.42 -17.25
C GLY A 300 -5.40 -11.00 -16.23
N LYS A 301 -5.47 -10.44 -15.02
CA LYS A 301 -6.32 -10.88 -13.90
C LYS A 301 -7.35 -9.81 -13.51
N MET A 302 -7.62 -8.82 -14.36
CA MET A 302 -8.55 -7.71 -14.09
C MET A 302 -9.92 -8.15 -13.57
N GLY A 303 -10.52 -9.19 -14.17
CA GLY A 303 -11.79 -9.73 -13.70
C GLY A 303 -11.75 -10.25 -12.25
N ALA A 304 -10.60 -10.79 -11.80
CA ALA A 304 -10.41 -11.20 -10.41
C ALA A 304 -10.18 -10.00 -9.48
N VAL A 305 -9.42 -9.00 -9.94
CA VAL A 305 -9.15 -7.76 -9.18
C VAL A 305 -10.46 -7.04 -8.84
N PHE A 306 -11.35 -6.90 -9.82
CA PHE A 306 -12.61 -6.14 -9.66
C PHE A 306 -13.82 -6.98 -9.22
N LYS A 307 -13.65 -8.29 -8.95
CA LYS A 307 -14.76 -9.22 -8.69
C LYS A 307 -15.69 -8.75 -7.56
N SER A 308 -15.12 -8.15 -6.51
CA SER A 308 -15.85 -7.68 -5.32
C SER A 308 -15.82 -6.15 -5.20
N ALA A 309 -15.34 -5.45 -6.23
CA ALA A 309 -15.18 -4.00 -6.19
C ALA A 309 -16.52 -3.29 -6.47
N TYR A 310 -16.75 -2.17 -5.79
CA TYR A 310 -17.83 -1.25 -6.13
C TYR A 310 -17.25 0.14 -6.44
N PRO A 311 -17.51 0.71 -7.64
CA PRO A 311 -18.21 0.09 -8.79
C PRO A 311 -17.43 -1.09 -9.39
N VAL A 312 -18.11 -1.97 -10.15
CA VAL A 312 -17.48 -3.07 -10.90
C VAL A 312 -16.69 -2.54 -12.10
N LEU A 313 -15.81 -3.35 -12.70
CA LEU A 313 -14.95 -2.90 -13.81
C LEU A 313 -15.75 -2.34 -15.00
N SER A 314 -16.89 -2.95 -15.36
CA SER A 314 -17.73 -2.50 -16.49
C SER A 314 -18.30 -1.09 -16.32
N ASP A 315 -18.43 -0.64 -15.08
CA ASP A 315 -19.00 0.67 -14.74
C ASP A 315 -17.89 1.73 -14.57
N ARG A 316 -16.62 1.31 -14.66
CA ARG A 316 -15.44 2.17 -14.59
C ARG A 316 -14.91 2.45 -15.98
N LYS A 317 -14.17 3.55 -16.10
CA LYS A 317 -13.42 3.92 -17.31
C LYS A 317 -11.95 4.00 -16.94
N ILE A 318 -11.22 2.93 -17.17
CA ILE A 318 -9.81 2.78 -16.80
C ILE A 318 -9.00 2.50 -18.05
N ALA A 319 -7.86 3.17 -18.15
CA ALA A 319 -6.81 2.84 -19.09
C ALA A 319 -5.48 2.72 -18.35
N ILE A 320 -4.64 1.79 -18.79
CA ILE A 320 -3.26 1.60 -18.34
C ILE A 320 -2.38 1.75 -19.57
N VAL A 321 -1.43 2.67 -19.50
CA VAL A 321 -0.57 3.06 -20.61
C VAL A 321 0.89 2.90 -20.21
N VAL A 322 1.63 2.18 -21.04
CA VAL A 322 3.09 2.11 -21.00
C VAL A 322 3.58 2.85 -22.24
N PRO A 323 4.12 4.08 -22.10
CA PRO A 323 4.55 4.88 -23.25
C PRO A 323 5.53 4.14 -24.17
N ASN A 324 5.44 4.41 -25.46
CA ASN A 324 6.26 3.77 -26.53
C ASN A 324 6.11 2.24 -26.62
N LYS A 325 5.03 1.67 -26.05
CA LYS A 325 4.78 0.22 -26.03
C LYS A 325 3.28 -0.09 -26.20
N ASP A 326 2.58 -0.31 -25.10
CA ASP A 326 1.23 -0.86 -25.08
C ASP A 326 0.30 0.04 -24.27
N ALA A 327 -0.97 0.06 -24.65
CA ALA A 327 -2.06 0.54 -23.82
C ALA A 327 -3.17 -0.51 -23.69
N TYR A 328 -3.90 -0.40 -22.60
CA TYR A 328 -5.03 -1.27 -22.28
C TYR A 328 -6.16 -0.40 -21.77
N SER A 329 -7.36 -0.51 -22.35
CA SER A 329 -8.51 0.30 -21.94
C SER A 329 -9.81 -0.48 -21.98
N ASN A 330 -10.73 -0.18 -21.05
CA ASN A 330 -12.12 -0.67 -21.10
C ASN A 330 -13.11 0.37 -21.65
N PHE A 331 -12.61 1.51 -22.13
CA PHE A 331 -13.43 2.58 -22.67
C PHE A 331 -12.84 3.16 -23.95
N LYS A 332 -13.71 3.78 -24.75
CA LYS A 332 -13.35 4.41 -26.02
C LYS A 332 -13.70 5.89 -25.94
N GLN A 333 -12.69 6.74 -26.07
CA GLN A 333 -12.84 8.19 -26.02
C GLN A 333 -11.84 8.84 -26.99
N ARG A 334 -12.25 9.89 -27.69
CA ARG A 334 -11.41 10.54 -28.70
C ARG A 334 -10.17 11.16 -28.09
N LEU A 335 -10.34 11.87 -26.97
CA LEU A 335 -9.22 12.48 -26.24
C LEU A 335 -8.18 11.44 -25.80
N PHE A 336 -8.62 10.27 -25.35
CA PHE A 336 -7.72 9.17 -24.99
C PHE A 336 -6.88 8.69 -26.18
N TYR A 337 -7.49 8.48 -27.35
CA TYR A 337 -6.74 8.07 -28.54
C TYR A 337 -5.76 9.12 -29.02
N LEU A 338 -6.11 10.41 -28.92
CA LEU A 338 -5.18 11.49 -29.22
C LEU A 338 -3.97 11.45 -28.27
N LEU A 339 -4.19 11.17 -26.99
CA LEU A 339 -3.12 11.03 -26.02
C LEU A 339 -2.22 9.81 -26.32
N LEU A 340 -2.79 8.67 -26.70
CA LEU A 340 -2.02 7.47 -27.06
C LEU A 340 -1.09 7.69 -28.26
N ASP A 341 -1.56 8.40 -29.29
CA ASP A 341 -0.77 8.76 -30.47
C ASP A 341 0.45 9.61 -30.08
N ARG A 342 0.27 10.57 -29.16
CA ARG A 342 1.37 11.40 -28.64
C ARG A 342 2.35 10.67 -27.72
N LEU A 343 1.90 9.59 -27.10
CA LEU A 343 2.73 8.71 -26.27
C LEU A 343 3.37 7.59 -27.08
N GLU A 344 3.27 7.64 -28.42
CA GLU A 344 3.84 6.67 -29.37
C GLU A 344 3.46 5.22 -29.02
N VAL A 345 2.23 5.01 -28.54
CA VAL A 345 1.75 3.66 -28.20
C VAL A 345 1.56 2.84 -29.46
N GLU A 346 2.22 1.69 -29.53
CA GLU A 346 2.22 0.81 -30.70
C GLU A 346 0.93 -0.02 -30.77
N ASP A 347 0.51 -0.57 -29.62
CA ASP A 347 -0.62 -1.49 -29.54
C ASP A 347 -1.64 -1.06 -28.47
N LEU A 348 -2.93 -1.11 -28.83
CA LEU A 348 -4.04 -0.92 -27.89
C LEU A 348 -4.85 -2.22 -27.77
N SER A 349 -4.96 -2.72 -26.53
CA SER A 349 -5.79 -3.88 -26.18
C SER A 349 -6.99 -3.49 -25.30
N GLU A 350 -8.01 -4.34 -25.30
CA GLU A 350 -9.14 -4.22 -24.37
C GLU A 350 -8.78 -4.80 -22.99
N LEU A 351 -9.30 -4.21 -21.92
CA LEU A 351 -9.09 -4.61 -20.52
C LEU A 351 -10.03 -5.72 -20.02
#